data_AF-A0A3A5SUN6-F1
#
_entry.id   AF-A0A3A5SUN6-F1
#
_cell.length_a   1.000
_cell.length_b   1.000
_cell.length_c   1.000
_cell.angle_alpha   90.00
_cell.angle_beta   90.00
_cell.angle_gamma   90.00
#
_symmetry.space_group_name_H-M   'P 1'
#
loop_
_entity.id
_entity.type
_entity.pdbx_description
1 polymer ?
#
loop_
_entity_poly.entity_id
_entity_poly.type
_entity_poly.pdbx_seq_one_letter_code
_entity_poly.pdbx_strand_id
1 'polypeptide(L)'
;MKETVRDRLLQFINELGISTRMFEQNCGLSNGFVRNTGESIRRNNLEKISTIYPDLNTTWLLTGDGNKLNSSAKSITSISSEMPAPSKQSSKGIPYFDVDVTMGYDELPNDQTNIPNYYLHIPAFQNCDCAVPAYGRSMIPDINDGSIIAIKEVSLDSVLPGEAYLIITDEYRTVKYIRNCKDNPNKWRLVPKNLEEFDEMIIDKTKVLRVFLVKGVITNKIL
;
A
#
# COMPACT_ATOMS: atom_id res chain seq x y z
N MET A 1 25.76 -18.38 19.80
CA MET A 1 26.19 -16.96 19.66
C MET A 1 25.12 -16.13 20.38
N LYS A 2 25.49 -15.22 21.28
CA LYS A 2 24.50 -14.44 22.05
C LYS A 2 23.89 -13.38 21.12
N GLU A 3 22.57 -13.30 21.04
CA GLU A 3 21.91 -12.29 20.18
C GLU A 3 22.34 -10.88 20.59
N THR A 4 22.70 -10.07 19.59
CA THR A 4 23.08 -8.68 19.80
C THR A 4 21.84 -7.77 19.83
N VAL A 5 22.01 -6.52 20.30
CA VAL A 5 20.93 -5.52 20.26
C VAL A 5 20.47 -5.26 18.81
N ARG A 6 21.39 -5.32 17.86
CA ARG A 6 21.09 -5.22 16.44
C ARG A 6 20.18 -6.37 15.97
N ASP A 7 20.46 -7.60 16.38
CA ASP A 7 19.64 -8.75 15.98
C ASP A 7 18.22 -8.63 16.55
N ARG A 8 18.07 -8.17 17.79
CA ARG A 8 16.76 -7.91 18.42
C ARG A 8 16.00 -6.76 17.75
N LEU A 9 16.70 -5.70 17.32
CA LEU A 9 16.11 -4.64 16.50
C LEU A 9 15.62 -5.20 15.17
N LEU A 10 16.45 -5.97 14.46
CA LEU A 10 16.06 -6.58 13.18
C LEU A 10 14.88 -7.54 13.34
N GLN A 11 14.86 -8.34 14.41
CA GLN A 11 13.75 -9.22 14.73
C GLN A 11 12.46 -8.42 14.98
N PHE A 12 12.52 -7.34 15.75
CA PHE A 12 11.37 -6.48 15.98
C PHE A 12 10.90 -5.77 14.70
N ILE A 13 11.82 -5.24 13.90
CA ILE A 13 11.52 -4.58 12.62
C ILE A 13 10.88 -5.57 11.63
N ASN A 14 11.37 -6.80 11.57
CA ASN A 14 10.81 -7.86 10.73
C ASN A 14 9.40 -8.24 11.18
N GLU A 15 9.14 -8.33 12.47
CA GLU A 15 7.79 -8.58 13.01
C GLU A 15 6.81 -7.43 12.75
N LEU A 16 7.31 -6.19 12.74
CA LEU A 16 6.52 -5.03 12.33
C LEU A 16 6.24 -4.99 10.82
N GLY A 17 6.96 -5.78 10.01
CA GLY A 17 6.80 -5.84 8.57
C GLY A 17 7.23 -4.56 7.83
N ILE A 18 8.13 -3.77 8.42
CA ILE A 18 8.65 -2.52 7.84
C ILE A 18 10.14 -2.64 7.51
N SER A 19 10.64 -1.78 6.62
CA SER A 19 12.08 -1.74 6.33
C SER A 19 12.87 -1.10 7.48
N THR A 20 14.16 -1.44 7.61
CA THR A 20 15.05 -0.82 8.61
C THR A 20 15.14 0.69 8.42
N ARG A 21 15.13 1.17 7.17
CA ARG A 21 15.12 2.60 6.84
C ARG A 21 13.83 3.28 7.33
N MET A 22 12.68 2.61 7.17
CA MET A 22 11.39 3.12 7.64
C MET A 22 11.35 3.20 9.17
N PHE A 23 11.85 2.18 9.86
CA PHE A 23 11.99 2.19 11.32
C PHE A 23 12.88 3.37 11.78
N GLU A 24 14.03 3.58 11.14
CA GLU A 24 14.93 4.69 11.44
C GLU A 24 14.26 6.05 11.23
N GLN A 25 13.51 6.23 10.15
CA GLN A 25 12.77 7.46 9.87
C GLN A 25 11.65 7.72 10.89
N ASN A 26 10.85 6.70 11.21
CA ASN A 26 9.75 6.82 12.18
C ASN A 26 10.24 7.23 13.56
N CYS A 27 11.35 6.65 14.01
CA CYS A 27 11.95 6.99 15.28
C CYS A 27 12.82 8.26 15.22
N GLY A 28 12.94 8.95 14.08
CA GLY A 28 13.81 10.12 13.94
C GLY A 28 15.29 9.82 14.24
N LEU A 29 15.75 8.65 13.80
CA LEU A 29 17.12 8.14 13.91
C LEU A 29 17.90 8.42 12.62
N SER A 30 19.23 8.41 12.70
CA SER A 30 20.10 8.60 11.54
C SER A 30 20.03 7.40 10.58
N ASN A 31 20.14 7.65 9.27
CA ASN A 31 20.24 6.59 8.27
C ASN A 31 21.38 5.61 8.59
N GLY A 32 21.08 4.32 8.60
CA GLY A 32 22.02 3.25 8.94
C GLY A 32 22.25 3.06 10.44
N PHE A 33 21.45 3.69 11.31
CA PHE A 33 21.49 3.50 12.76
C PHE A 33 21.39 2.03 13.16
N VAL A 34 20.42 1.28 12.63
CA VAL A 34 20.21 -0.14 12.96
C VAL A 34 21.42 -0.98 12.52
N ARG A 35 21.98 -0.67 11.35
CA ARG A 35 23.18 -1.34 10.82
C ARG A 35 24.41 -1.07 11.70
N ASN A 36 24.54 0.16 12.20
CA ASN A 36 25.67 0.62 13.00
C ASN A 36 25.44 0.43 14.52
N THR A 37 24.32 -0.18 14.92
CA THR A 37 24.04 -0.46 16.33
C THR A 37 24.94 -1.60 16.79
N GLY A 38 25.75 -1.32 17.81
CA GLY A 38 26.60 -2.30 18.49
C GLY A 38 25.88 -2.94 19.68
N GLU A 39 26.61 -3.18 20.77
CA GLU A 39 26.07 -3.80 21.98
C GLU A 39 25.20 -2.87 22.84
N SER A 40 25.20 -1.55 22.55
CA SER A 40 24.44 -0.57 23.33
C SER A 40 23.81 0.51 22.44
N ILE A 41 22.71 1.07 22.92
CA ILE A 41 21.99 2.20 22.30
C ILE A 41 22.11 3.41 23.23
N ARG A 42 22.40 4.58 22.66
CA ARG A 42 22.40 5.85 23.41
C ARG A 42 20.99 6.14 23.94
N ARG A 43 20.88 6.59 25.19
CA ARG A 43 19.60 6.86 25.88
C ARG A 43 18.60 7.67 25.04
N ASN A 44 19.04 8.78 24.41
CA ASN A 44 18.19 9.61 23.56
C ASN A 44 17.56 8.82 22.38
N ASN A 45 18.32 7.92 21.76
CA ASN A 45 17.78 7.08 20.68
C ASN A 45 16.83 5.99 21.21
N LEU A 46 17.08 5.48 22.42
CA LEU A 46 16.19 4.54 23.08
C LEU A 46 14.86 5.19 23.45
N GLU A 47 14.88 6.43 23.95
CA GLU A 47 13.68 7.22 24.26
C GLU A 47 12.83 7.49 23.01
N LYS A 48 13.47 7.82 21.89
CA LYS A 48 12.79 7.96 20.59
C LYS A 48 12.09 6.66 20.18
N ILE A 49 12.76 5.52 20.34
CA ILE A 49 12.17 4.21 20.03
C ILE A 49 11.01 3.90 20.97
N SER A 50 11.17 4.08 22.28
CA SER A 50 10.10 3.80 23.26
C SER A 50 8.91 4.74 23.15
N THR A 51 9.11 5.96 22.64
CA THR A 51 8.03 6.91 22.41
C THR A 51 7.13 6.45 21.26
N ILE A 52 7.73 5.95 20.17
CA ILE A 52 6.98 5.45 19.00
C ILE A 52 6.45 4.03 19.22
N TYR A 53 7.19 3.21 19.97
CA TYR A 53 6.86 1.81 20.27
C TYR A 53 6.83 1.59 21.79
N PRO A 54 5.80 2.10 22.50
CA PRO A 54 5.70 2.00 23.97
C PRO A 54 5.54 0.56 24.45
N ASP A 55 5.00 -0.31 23.58
CA ASP A 55 4.80 -1.73 23.88
C ASP A 55 6.12 -2.51 23.83
N LEU A 56 7.17 -1.97 23.19
CA LEU A 56 8.49 -2.62 23.13
C LEU A 56 9.18 -2.52 24.50
N ASN A 57 9.51 -3.68 25.05
CA ASN A 57 10.31 -3.74 26.27
C ASN A 57 11.77 -3.36 25.97
N THR A 58 12.18 -2.19 26.44
CA THR A 58 13.54 -1.67 26.28
C THR A 58 14.58 -2.50 27.05
N THR A 59 14.18 -3.19 28.12
CA THR A 59 15.04 -4.13 28.86
C THR A 59 15.39 -5.33 27.99
N TRP A 60 14.37 -5.95 27.38
CA TRP A 60 14.57 -7.04 26.43
C TRP A 60 15.40 -6.59 25.24
N LEU A 61 15.16 -5.39 24.70
CA LEU A 61 15.92 -4.86 23.57
C LEU A 61 17.43 -4.77 23.88
N LEU A 62 17.79 -4.29 25.07
CA LEU A 62 19.18 -4.08 25.46
C LEU A 62 19.86 -5.37 25.94
N THR A 63 19.22 -6.15 26.80
CA THR A 63 19.86 -7.27 27.49
C THR A 63 19.49 -8.63 26.91
N GLY A 64 18.36 -8.72 26.21
CA GLY A 64 17.74 -9.97 25.79
C GLY A 64 16.89 -10.64 26.88
N ASP A 65 16.79 -10.03 28.07
CA ASP A 65 16.09 -10.63 29.21
C ASP A 65 14.64 -10.16 29.29
N GLY A 66 13.75 -11.09 29.64
CA GLY A 66 12.33 -10.84 29.81
C GLY A 66 11.52 -10.91 28.51
N ASN A 67 10.26 -10.48 28.58
CA ASN A 67 9.38 -10.51 27.42
C ASN A 67 9.67 -9.34 26.49
N LYS A 68 9.63 -9.59 25.18
CA LYS A 68 9.78 -8.58 24.13
C LYS A 68 8.78 -7.44 24.22
N LEU A 69 7.56 -7.73 24.68
CA LEU A 69 6.50 -6.76 24.86
C LEU A 69 6.16 -6.57 26.34
N ASN A 70 5.89 -5.32 26.73
CA ASN A 70 5.45 -4.97 28.07
C ASN A 70 4.05 -5.58 28.32
N SER A 71 3.90 -6.38 29.37
CA SER A 71 2.70 -7.18 29.64
C SER A 71 1.54 -6.36 30.26
N SER A 72 1.14 -5.27 29.61
CA SER A 72 -0.02 -4.44 29.96
C SER A 72 -0.58 -3.86 28.65
N ALA A 73 -1.70 -4.27 28.06
CA ALA A 73 -2.86 -4.96 28.60
C ALA A 73 -3.48 -5.87 27.54
N LYS A 74 -3.94 -7.05 27.96
CA LYS A 74 -4.87 -7.89 27.19
C LYS A 74 -6.06 -8.19 28.08
N SER A 75 -7.20 -7.55 27.79
CA SER A 75 -8.58 -7.90 28.20
C SER A 75 -9.46 -6.83 27.56
N ILE A 76 -10.28 -7.11 26.56
CA ILE A 76 -11.51 -7.91 26.73
C ILE A 76 -11.55 -9.04 25.69
N THR A 77 -11.55 -10.27 26.19
CA THR A 77 -11.99 -11.46 25.46
C THR A 77 -12.85 -12.28 26.43
N SER A 78 -13.84 -12.99 25.88
CA SER A 78 -14.73 -14.00 26.48
C SER A 78 -15.91 -13.53 27.34
N ILE A 79 -17.09 -13.47 26.71
CA ILE A 79 -18.23 -14.25 27.20
C ILE A 79 -18.55 -15.28 26.10
N SER A 80 -18.48 -16.55 26.46
CA SER A 80 -18.88 -17.70 25.67
C SER A 80 -20.37 -17.98 25.85
N SER A 81 -21.14 -17.96 24.76
CA SER A 81 -22.32 -18.80 24.57
C SER A 81 -22.70 -18.82 23.08
N GLU A 82 -22.31 -19.92 22.44
CA GLU A 82 -22.90 -20.56 21.24
C GLU A 82 -23.67 -19.68 20.25
N MET A 83 -23.02 -19.28 19.14
CA MET A 83 -23.58 -19.10 17.79
C MET A 83 -22.42 -18.98 16.76
N PRO A 84 -22.59 -19.37 15.49
CA PRO A 84 -21.53 -19.95 14.67
C PRO A 84 -20.48 -18.94 14.19
N ALA A 85 -19.25 -19.44 14.08
CA ALA A 85 -18.01 -18.70 13.79
C ALA A 85 -18.10 -17.77 12.56
N PRO A 86 -17.69 -16.48 12.69
CA PRO A 86 -17.17 -15.75 11.55
C PRO A 86 -15.71 -16.17 11.35
N SER A 87 -15.45 -16.72 10.16
CA SER A 87 -14.13 -17.08 9.66
C SER A 87 -13.07 -15.99 9.91
N LYS A 88 -11.87 -16.43 10.28
CA LYS A 88 -10.61 -15.67 10.34
C LYS A 88 -10.48 -14.64 9.19
N GLN A 89 -10.97 -13.41 9.37
CA GLN A 89 -10.58 -12.28 8.53
C GLN A 89 -9.42 -11.58 9.21
N SER A 90 -8.21 -12.01 8.85
CA SER A 90 -7.02 -11.20 9.03
C SER A 90 -7.29 -9.82 8.44
N SER A 91 -7.31 -8.77 9.25
CA SER A 91 -7.43 -7.38 8.80
C SER A 91 -6.13 -6.93 8.12
N LYS A 92 -5.71 -7.63 7.06
CA LYS A 92 -4.64 -7.15 6.19
C LYS A 92 -5.17 -5.86 5.57
N GLY A 93 -4.53 -4.72 5.88
CA GLY A 93 -4.83 -3.45 5.23
C GLY A 93 -4.61 -3.57 3.71
N ILE A 94 -5.00 -2.54 2.98
CA ILE A 94 -4.82 -2.49 1.52
C ILE A 94 -3.35 -2.14 1.27
N PRO A 95 -2.59 -2.96 0.54
CA PRO A 95 -1.20 -2.65 0.25
C PRO A 95 -1.11 -1.41 -0.66
N TYR A 96 -0.27 -0.46 -0.29
CA TYR A 96 0.05 0.71 -1.10
C TYR A 96 1.39 0.51 -1.80
N PHE A 97 1.42 0.79 -3.10
CA PHE A 97 2.64 0.78 -3.91
C PHE A 97 2.91 2.18 -4.43
N ASP A 98 4.11 2.69 -4.17
CA ASP A 98 4.57 4.00 -4.63
C ASP A 98 5.13 3.88 -6.06
N VAL A 99 4.25 3.48 -6.99
CA VAL A 99 4.58 3.32 -8.41
C VAL A 99 3.75 4.28 -9.24
N ASP A 100 4.41 5.11 -10.03
CA ASP A 100 3.76 6.10 -10.89
C ASP A 100 2.87 5.39 -11.92
N VAL A 101 1.58 5.71 -11.89
CA VAL A 101 0.57 5.14 -12.79
C VAL A 101 0.61 5.76 -14.20
N THR A 102 1.26 6.91 -14.38
CA THR A 102 1.03 7.78 -15.55
C THR A 102 2.22 8.01 -16.47
N MET A 103 3.32 7.29 -16.29
CA MET A 103 4.50 7.47 -17.15
C MET A 103 4.68 6.26 -18.08
N GLY A 104 4.52 6.51 -19.38
CA GLY A 104 4.88 5.59 -20.45
C GLY A 104 6.39 5.32 -20.46
N TYR A 105 6.72 4.07 -20.76
CA TYR A 105 8.05 3.53 -21.07
C TYR A 105 9.25 4.18 -20.37
N ASP A 106 9.62 3.62 -19.22
CA ASP A 106 10.99 3.21 -19.00
C ASP A 106 10.99 1.85 -18.30
N GLU A 107 11.90 1.00 -18.76
CA GLU A 107 12.11 -0.42 -18.50
C GLU A 107 11.51 -0.94 -17.18
N LEU A 108 10.64 -1.94 -17.29
CA LEU A 108 10.39 -2.87 -16.19
C LEU A 108 11.57 -3.84 -16.13
N PRO A 109 12.48 -3.76 -15.13
CA PRO A 109 12.97 -4.99 -14.56
C PRO A 109 11.79 -5.61 -13.82
N ASN A 110 11.25 -6.64 -14.47
CA ASN A 110 10.74 -7.82 -13.82
C ASN A 110 11.39 -7.98 -12.40
N ASP A 111 10.56 -8.13 -11.36
CA ASP A 111 10.93 -8.75 -10.07
C ASP A 111 11.44 -7.91 -8.86
N GLN A 112 11.24 -6.58 -8.79
CA GLN A 112 11.52 -5.78 -7.56
C GLN A 112 10.37 -4.77 -7.34
N THR A 113 9.41 -4.87 -6.41
CA THR A 113 9.27 -5.50 -5.09
C THR A 113 7.80 -5.88 -4.87
N ASN A 114 7.48 -7.17 -4.66
CA ASN A 114 6.15 -7.61 -4.15
C ASN A 114 5.89 -7.20 -2.69
N ILE A 115 6.65 -6.24 -2.17
CA ILE A 115 6.58 -5.74 -0.80
C ILE A 115 5.90 -4.38 -0.87
N PRO A 116 4.68 -4.23 -0.31
CA PRO A 116 4.00 -2.95 -0.23
C PRO A 116 4.83 -1.92 0.53
N ASN A 117 4.82 -0.66 0.08
CA ASN A 117 5.45 0.44 0.81
C ASN A 117 4.74 0.68 2.15
N TYR A 118 3.40 0.63 2.13
CA TYR A 118 2.54 0.81 3.30
C TYR A 118 1.31 -0.11 3.23
N TYR A 119 0.57 -0.19 4.33
CA TYR A 119 -0.77 -0.76 4.34
C TYR A 119 -1.77 0.32 4.80
N LEU A 120 -2.77 0.58 3.96
CA LEU A 120 -3.84 1.53 4.26
C LEU A 120 -5.01 0.79 4.93
N HIS A 121 -5.40 1.26 6.11
CA HIS A 121 -6.56 0.73 6.85
C HIS A 121 -7.76 1.65 6.66
N ILE A 122 -8.45 1.49 5.53
CA ILE A 122 -9.65 2.27 5.21
C ILE A 122 -10.83 1.29 5.10
N PRO A 123 -11.79 1.32 6.05
CA PRO A 123 -12.91 0.37 6.08
C PRO A 123 -13.68 0.26 4.75
N ALA A 124 -13.86 1.40 4.05
CA ALA A 124 -14.57 1.45 2.77
C ALA A 124 -13.86 0.68 1.63
N PHE A 125 -12.56 0.41 1.76
CA PHE A 125 -11.73 -0.14 0.69
C PHE A 125 -11.16 -1.52 1.01
N GLN A 126 -11.60 -2.19 2.08
CA GLN A 126 -11.07 -3.50 2.52
C GLN A 126 -11.11 -4.61 1.44
N ASN A 127 -11.98 -4.47 0.44
CA ASN A 127 -12.12 -5.41 -0.67
C ASN A 127 -11.25 -5.07 -1.90
N CYS A 128 -10.36 -4.08 -1.79
CA CYS A 128 -9.42 -3.67 -2.83
C CYS A 128 -8.11 -4.44 -2.72
N ASP A 129 -7.47 -4.68 -3.86
CA ASP A 129 -6.24 -5.47 -3.93
C ASP A 129 -5.01 -4.63 -3.61
N CYS A 130 -5.01 -3.36 -4.03
CA CYS A 130 -3.96 -2.41 -3.68
C CYS A 130 -4.41 -0.94 -3.83
N ALA A 131 -3.54 -0.04 -3.41
CA ALA A 131 -3.66 1.39 -3.64
C ALA A 131 -2.39 1.91 -4.32
N VAL A 132 -2.55 2.87 -5.22
CA VAL A 132 -1.44 3.45 -6.01
C VAL A 132 -1.65 4.95 -6.18
N PRO A 133 -0.58 5.75 -6.30
CA PRO A 133 -0.72 7.17 -6.64
C PRO A 133 -1.13 7.32 -8.10
N ALA A 134 -2.04 8.26 -8.37
CA ALA A 134 -2.49 8.65 -9.69
C ALA A 134 -2.03 10.07 -10.00
N TYR A 135 -1.25 10.22 -11.07
CA TYR A 135 -0.76 11.51 -11.54
C TYR A 135 -1.42 11.90 -12.85
N GLY A 136 -1.42 13.19 -13.16
CA GLY A 136 -1.91 13.75 -14.40
C GLY A 136 -3.31 14.34 -14.30
N ARG A 137 -3.69 15.06 -15.37
CA ARG A 137 -4.86 15.95 -15.38
C ARG A 137 -6.09 15.39 -16.12
N SER A 138 -5.92 14.25 -16.79
CA SER A 138 -6.96 13.69 -17.67
C SER A 138 -8.24 13.25 -16.95
N MET A 139 -8.17 12.99 -15.64
CA MET A 139 -9.30 12.52 -14.84
C MET A 139 -9.83 13.57 -13.87
N ILE A 140 -9.32 14.81 -13.91
CA ILE A 140 -9.83 15.93 -13.11
C ILE A 140 -11.26 16.26 -13.56
N PRO A 141 -12.19 16.58 -12.62
CA PRO A 141 -12.00 16.71 -11.18
C PRO A 141 -12.21 15.42 -10.36
N ASP A 142 -12.58 14.32 -11.02
CA ASP A 142 -12.97 13.08 -10.34
C ASP A 142 -11.76 12.39 -9.68
N ILE A 143 -10.59 12.50 -10.32
CA ILE A 143 -9.29 12.10 -9.77
C ILE A 143 -8.32 13.26 -9.96
N ASN A 144 -7.88 13.86 -8.86
CA ASN A 144 -6.92 14.95 -8.89
C ASN A 144 -5.50 14.42 -9.06
N ASP A 145 -4.63 15.30 -9.55
CA ASP A 145 -3.20 15.02 -9.61
C ASP A 145 -2.66 14.75 -8.20
N GLY A 146 -1.92 13.65 -8.04
CA GLY A 146 -1.38 13.20 -6.75
C GLY A 146 -2.39 12.52 -5.83
N SER A 147 -3.62 12.26 -6.28
CA SER A 147 -4.59 11.44 -5.53
C SER A 147 -4.12 9.99 -5.43
N ILE A 148 -4.46 9.31 -4.34
CA ILE A 148 -4.27 7.87 -4.20
C ILE A 148 -5.56 7.17 -4.62
N ILE A 149 -5.47 6.22 -5.55
CA ILE A 149 -6.61 5.40 -5.98
C ILE A 149 -6.54 4.02 -5.34
N ALA A 150 -7.66 3.57 -4.77
CA ALA A 150 -7.83 2.19 -4.31
C ALA A 150 -8.43 1.36 -5.45
N ILE A 151 -7.75 0.27 -5.81
CA ILE A 151 -8.05 -0.49 -7.03
C ILE A 151 -8.25 -1.97 -6.75
N LYS A 152 -9.08 -2.61 -7.57
CA LYS A 152 -9.37 -4.04 -7.53
C LYS A 152 -9.20 -4.65 -8.91
N GLU A 153 -8.35 -5.66 -9.05
CA GLU A 153 -8.17 -6.39 -10.28
C GLU A 153 -9.46 -7.10 -10.67
N VAL A 154 -9.82 -6.98 -11.95
CA VAL A 154 -10.98 -7.66 -12.51
C VAL A 154 -10.58 -8.33 -13.82
N SER A 155 -11.29 -9.40 -14.18
CA SER A 155 -11.13 -9.99 -15.51
C SER A 155 -11.64 -9.04 -16.58
N LEU A 156 -11.07 -9.12 -17.78
CA LEU A 156 -11.46 -8.31 -18.94
C LEU A 156 -12.97 -8.41 -19.24
N ASP A 157 -13.57 -9.59 -19.00
CA ASP A 157 -15.00 -9.84 -19.20
C ASP A 157 -15.89 -9.24 -18.10
N SER A 158 -15.32 -8.91 -16.93
CA SER A 158 -16.04 -8.30 -15.80
C SER A 158 -15.97 -6.77 -15.81
N VAL A 159 -15.40 -6.17 -16.86
CA VAL A 159 -15.33 -4.72 -17.00
C VAL A 159 -16.72 -4.15 -17.28
N LEU A 160 -17.18 -3.33 -16.34
CA LEU A 160 -18.44 -2.59 -16.43
C LEU A 160 -18.23 -1.24 -17.16
N PRO A 161 -18.93 -0.99 -18.28
CA PRO A 161 -18.82 0.27 -19.00
C PRO A 161 -19.31 1.46 -18.18
N GLY A 162 -18.51 2.52 -18.15
CA GLY A 162 -18.79 3.77 -17.45
C GLY A 162 -18.11 3.90 -16.10
N GLU A 163 -17.45 2.85 -15.63
CA GLU A 163 -16.59 2.89 -14.45
C GLU A 163 -15.16 3.29 -14.82
N ALA A 164 -14.44 3.85 -13.85
CA ALA A 164 -13.03 4.21 -13.99
C ALA A 164 -12.14 2.98 -13.72
N TYR A 165 -11.15 2.77 -14.58
CA TYR A 165 -10.19 1.68 -14.44
C TYR A 165 -8.76 2.19 -14.57
N LEU A 166 -7.86 1.57 -13.84
CA LEU A 166 -6.46 1.51 -14.20
C LEU A 166 -6.29 0.44 -15.28
N ILE A 167 -5.85 0.86 -16.46
CA ILE A 167 -5.55 0.01 -17.60
C ILE A 167 -4.03 -0.11 -17.73
N ILE A 168 -3.53 -1.34 -17.78
CA ILE A 168 -2.12 -1.64 -18.01
C ILE A 168 -1.98 -2.36 -19.35
N THR A 169 -1.21 -1.77 -20.25
CA THR A 169 -0.78 -2.38 -21.52
C THR A 169 0.72 -2.67 -21.47
N ASP A 170 1.24 -3.22 -22.57
CA ASP A 170 2.67 -3.34 -22.82
C ASP A 170 3.35 -1.98 -23.04
N GLU A 171 2.64 -1.01 -23.61
CA GLU A 171 3.16 0.31 -23.97
C GLU A 171 3.02 1.36 -22.85
N TYR A 172 1.94 1.32 -22.06
CA TYR A 172 1.64 2.37 -21.08
C TYR A 172 0.68 1.92 -19.98
N ARG A 173 0.55 2.78 -18.96
CA ARG A 173 -0.43 2.67 -17.89
C ARG A 173 -1.26 3.94 -17.84
N THR A 174 -2.57 3.82 -17.67
CA THR A 174 -3.44 4.99 -17.63
C THR A 174 -4.71 4.73 -16.84
N VAL A 175 -5.29 5.78 -16.28
CA VAL A 175 -6.61 5.74 -15.63
C VAL A 175 -7.62 6.45 -16.53
N LYS A 176 -8.67 5.73 -16.94
CA LYS A 176 -9.74 6.24 -17.81
C LYS A 176 -11.07 5.56 -17.51
N TYR A 177 -12.17 6.20 -17.89
CA TYR A 177 -13.45 5.52 -17.97
C TYR A 177 -13.45 4.58 -19.17
N ILE A 178 -13.85 3.32 -18.96
CA ILE A 178 -13.99 2.38 -20.08
C ILE A 178 -15.42 2.45 -20.61
N ARG A 179 -15.58 2.61 -21.92
CA ARG A 179 -16.86 2.48 -22.64
C ARG A 179 -16.73 1.43 -23.74
N ASN A 180 -17.84 0.78 -24.07
CA ASN A 180 -17.90 -0.13 -25.22
C ASN A 180 -17.93 0.67 -26.52
N CYS A 181 -17.20 0.20 -27.53
CA CYS A 181 -17.36 0.69 -28.89
C CYS A 181 -18.61 0.06 -29.52
N LYS A 182 -19.52 0.88 -30.07
CA LYS A 182 -20.72 0.40 -30.76
C LYS A 182 -20.39 -0.42 -32.01
N ASP A 183 -19.32 -0.03 -32.70
CA ASP A 183 -18.97 -0.58 -34.01
C ASP A 183 -18.04 -1.80 -33.92
N ASN A 184 -17.42 -2.05 -32.75
CA ASN A 184 -16.52 -3.18 -32.58
C ASN A 184 -16.48 -3.67 -31.12
N PRO A 185 -17.03 -4.87 -30.81
CA PRO A 185 -17.09 -5.41 -29.46
C PRO A 185 -15.72 -5.81 -28.90
N ASN A 186 -14.70 -5.98 -29.74
CA ASN A 186 -13.32 -6.28 -29.32
C ASN A 186 -12.51 -5.03 -28.95
N LYS A 187 -13.11 -3.84 -29.07
CA LYS A 187 -12.45 -2.58 -28.73
C LYS A 187 -13.15 -1.88 -27.57
N TRP A 188 -12.34 -1.22 -26.77
CA TRP A 188 -12.80 -0.29 -25.75
C TRP A 188 -12.46 1.14 -26.14
N ARG A 189 -13.33 2.03 -25.72
CA ARG A 189 -13.12 3.47 -25.77
C ARG A 189 -12.73 3.92 -24.36
N LEU A 190 -11.53 4.45 -24.25
CA LEU A 190 -10.98 5.03 -23.02
C LEU A 190 -11.32 6.52 -23.01
N VAL A 191 -12.16 6.93 -22.07
CA VAL A 191 -12.72 8.27 -22.01
C VAL A 191 -12.10 9.00 -20.80
N PRO A 192 -11.37 10.12 -21.01
CA PRO A 192 -10.96 10.99 -19.91
C PRO A 192 -12.16 11.70 -19.29
N LYS A 193 -12.01 12.18 -18.06
CA LYS A 193 -13.01 13.10 -17.48
C LYS A 193 -12.85 14.51 -18.03
N ASN A 194 -11.61 14.95 -18.17
CA ASN A 194 -11.24 16.25 -18.69
C ASN A 194 -11.16 16.20 -20.24
N LEU A 195 -12.32 16.30 -20.89
CA LEU A 195 -12.44 16.30 -22.35
C LEU A 195 -12.03 17.64 -22.99
N GLU A 196 -11.80 18.69 -22.20
CA GLU A 196 -11.33 19.99 -22.70
C GLU A 196 -9.85 19.95 -23.07
N GLU A 197 -9.05 19.21 -22.30
CA GLU A 197 -7.60 19.08 -22.50
C GLU A 197 -7.17 17.74 -23.11
N PHE A 198 -8.03 16.72 -23.09
CA PHE A 198 -7.66 15.35 -23.49
C PHE A 198 -8.70 14.68 -24.38
N ASP A 199 -8.19 14.02 -25.43
CA ASP A 199 -9.00 13.26 -26.36
C ASP A 199 -9.35 11.84 -25.85
N GLU A 200 -10.44 11.30 -26.39
CA GLU A 200 -10.78 9.90 -26.22
C GLU A 200 -9.83 9.00 -27.02
N MET A 201 -9.55 7.81 -26.50
CA MET A 201 -8.70 6.83 -27.16
C MET A 201 -9.46 5.53 -27.41
N ILE A 202 -9.11 4.83 -28.49
CA ILE A 202 -9.64 3.49 -28.76
C ILE A 202 -8.50 2.48 -28.59
N ILE A 203 -8.76 1.44 -27.81
CA ILE A 203 -7.82 0.35 -27.57
C ILE A 203 -8.45 -0.99 -27.95
N ASP A 204 -7.64 -1.89 -28.50
CA ASP A 204 -8.03 -3.28 -28.68
C ASP A 204 -7.91 -4.03 -27.35
N LYS A 205 -8.94 -4.79 -26.98
CA LYS A 205 -8.93 -5.58 -25.72
C LYS A 205 -7.74 -6.53 -25.64
N THR A 206 -7.22 -7.00 -26.78
CA THR A 206 -6.06 -7.89 -26.84
C THR A 206 -4.76 -7.24 -26.39
N LYS A 207 -4.66 -5.91 -26.43
CA LYS A 207 -3.49 -5.15 -25.94
C LYS A 207 -3.51 -4.90 -24.43
N VAL A 208 -4.63 -5.17 -23.76
CA VAL A 208 -4.76 -4.93 -22.32
C VAL A 208 -4.23 -6.14 -21.56
N LEU A 209 -3.16 -5.94 -20.80
CA LEU A 209 -2.55 -6.99 -19.99
C LEU A 209 -3.33 -7.23 -18.70
N ARG A 210 -3.66 -6.14 -18.00
CA ARG A 210 -4.37 -6.16 -16.71
C ARG A 210 -5.27 -4.94 -16.59
N VAL A 211 -6.36 -5.09 -15.87
CA VAL A 211 -7.33 -4.02 -15.64
C VAL A 211 -7.80 -4.04 -14.19
N PHE A 212 -7.85 -2.87 -13.57
CA PHE A 212 -8.24 -2.72 -12.17
C PHE A 212 -9.33 -1.68 -12.04
N LEU A 213 -10.46 -2.06 -11.46
CA LEU A 213 -11.56 -1.17 -11.15
C LEU A 213 -11.15 -0.20 -10.03
N VAL A 214 -11.29 1.09 -10.28
CA VAL A 214 -11.12 2.12 -9.26
C VAL A 214 -12.31 2.08 -8.32
N LYS A 215 -12.09 1.68 -7.06
CA LYS A 215 -13.12 1.58 -6.02
C LYS A 215 -13.21 2.83 -5.15
N GLY A 216 -12.18 3.66 -5.17
CA GLY A 216 -12.18 4.91 -4.43
C GLY A 216 -10.96 5.76 -4.72
N VAL A 217 -11.09 7.03 -4.35
CA VAL A 217 -10.08 8.06 -4.55
C VAL A 217 -9.88 8.78 -3.22
N ILE A 218 -8.63 8.91 -2.82
CA ILE A 218 -8.20 9.62 -1.62
C ILE A 218 -7.42 10.84 -2.10
N THR A 219 -7.95 12.01 -1.83
CA THR A 219 -7.37 13.27 -2.30
C THR A 219 -7.01 14.12 -1.10
N ASN A 220 -5.73 14.52 -1.01
CA ASN A 220 -5.33 15.52 -0.04
C ASN A 220 -5.71 16.91 -0.57
N LYS A 221 -6.40 17.71 0.24
CA LYS A 221 -6.72 19.10 -0.06
C LYS A 221 -6.15 19.97 1.06
N ILE A 222 -5.30 20.92 0.70
CA ILE A 222 -4.92 22.00 1.60
C ILE A 222 -6.10 22.98 1.59
N LEU A 223 -6.76 23.12 2.74
CA LEU A 223 -7.87 24.07 2.96
C LEU A 223 -7.33 25.42 3.41
#